data_AF-A0A967C3C0-F1
#
_entry.id   AF-A0A967C3C0-F1
#
_cell.length_a   1.000
_cell.length_b   1.000
_cell.length_c   1.000
_cell.angle_alpha   90.00
_cell.angle_beta   90.00
_cell.angle_gamma   90.00
#
_symmetry.space_group_name_H-M   'P 1'
#
loop_
_entity.id
_entity.type
_entity.pdbx_description
1 polymer ?
#
loop_
_entity_poly.entity_id
_entity_poly.type
_entity_poly.pdbx_seq_one_letter_code
_entity_poly.pdbx_strand_id
1 'polypeptide(L)'
;MRIPHVFAAILLAAGLAGGFFSVPAPASAQVVLPTCQADYLSMARLELYFGTERPDGSPVTDAEWNGFLDEEVTPRFPDGLTVLTGNGQWRNSKGVITKETSAVLVILYVPSDDSETKIEAVRSAYKKRFDQESVMRVDSANCVSF
;
A
#
# COMPACT_ATOMS: atom_id res chain seq x y z
N MET A 1 40.12 25.32 -50.05
CA MET A 1 41.25 24.40 -49.82
C MET A 1 40.67 23.15 -49.15
N ARG A 2 40.23 22.11 -49.88
CA ARG A 2 40.95 20.85 -50.24
C ARG A 2 41.56 20.20 -48.97
N ILE A 3 41.16 19.02 -48.44
CA ILE A 3 41.05 17.66 -49.05
C ILE A 3 40.34 16.68 -48.05
N PRO A 4 39.86 15.49 -48.51
CA PRO A 4 38.93 14.54 -47.86
C PRO A 4 39.57 13.22 -47.35
N HIS A 5 38.72 12.27 -46.88
CA HIS A 5 38.96 10.81 -46.63
C HIS A 5 39.80 10.49 -45.35
N VAL A 6 39.67 9.40 -44.56
CA VAL A 6 38.95 8.12 -44.56
C VAL A 6 39.23 7.45 -43.17
N PHE A 7 38.26 6.70 -42.63
CA PHE A 7 38.35 5.55 -41.69
C PHE A 7 39.28 5.55 -40.45
N ALA A 8 38.69 5.33 -39.28
CA ALA A 8 39.13 4.27 -38.35
C ALA A 8 37.99 3.92 -37.36
N ALA A 9 37.40 2.74 -37.54
CA ALA A 9 36.53 2.12 -36.55
C ALA A 9 37.41 1.56 -35.43
N ILE A 10 37.22 2.06 -34.21
CA ILE A 10 37.80 1.46 -33.00
C ILE A 10 36.65 0.80 -32.24
N LEU A 11 36.52 -0.51 -32.41
CA LEU A 11 35.73 -1.37 -31.54
C LEU A 11 36.48 -1.53 -30.21
N LEU A 12 36.14 -0.71 -29.22
CA LEU A 12 36.55 -0.95 -27.84
C LEU A 12 35.52 -1.89 -27.19
N ALA A 13 35.84 -3.18 -27.15
CA ALA A 13 35.12 -4.15 -26.34
C ALA A 13 35.45 -3.92 -24.86
N ALA A 14 34.70 -3.04 -24.20
CA ALA A 14 34.73 -2.93 -22.74
C ALA A 14 33.87 -4.06 -22.17
N GLY A 15 34.52 -5.12 -21.69
CA GLY A 15 33.88 -6.17 -20.91
C GLY A 15 33.34 -5.60 -19.60
N LEU A 16 32.06 -5.26 -19.59
CA LEU A 16 31.33 -4.99 -18.34
C LEU A 16 31.09 -6.35 -17.68
N ALA A 17 31.95 -6.72 -16.74
CA ALA A 17 31.67 -7.72 -15.75
C ALA A 17 30.43 -7.25 -14.97
N GLY A 18 29.25 -7.69 -15.40
CA GLY A 18 27.99 -7.46 -14.71
C GLY A 18 28.00 -8.23 -13.40
N GLY A 19 28.54 -7.61 -12.36
CA GLY A 19 28.34 -8.07 -10.99
C GLY A 19 26.86 -7.98 -10.70
N PHE A 20 26.20 -9.14 -10.58
CA PHE A 20 24.86 -9.24 -10.02
C PHE A 20 24.94 -8.79 -8.56
N PHE A 21 24.74 -7.50 -8.32
CA PHE A 21 24.40 -7.01 -6.99
C PHE A 21 23.00 -7.53 -6.69
N SER A 22 22.91 -8.67 -6.02
CA SER A 22 21.67 -9.14 -5.40
C SER A 22 21.27 -8.10 -4.36
N VAL A 23 20.38 -7.18 -4.74
CA VAL A 23 19.72 -6.31 -3.77
C VAL A 23 18.89 -7.23 -2.87
N PRO A 24 19.21 -7.35 -1.57
CA PRO A 24 18.38 -8.14 -0.68
C PRO A 24 16.97 -7.54 -0.71
N ALA A 25 15.96 -8.37 -0.99
CA ALA A 25 14.58 -7.95 -0.88
C ALA A 25 14.37 -7.36 0.53
N PRO A 26 13.66 -6.22 0.68
CA PRO A 26 13.36 -5.71 1.99
C PRO A 26 12.65 -6.82 2.76
N ALA A 27 13.21 -7.22 3.91
CA ALA A 27 12.56 -8.15 4.80
C ALA A 27 11.18 -7.57 5.11
N SER A 28 10.12 -8.31 4.77
CA SER A 28 8.77 -7.90 5.13
C SER A 28 8.74 -7.74 6.64
N ALA A 29 8.38 -6.55 7.12
CA ALA A 29 8.23 -6.31 8.55
C ALA A 29 7.08 -7.21 9.03
N GLN A 30 7.43 -8.36 9.62
CA GLN A 30 6.43 -9.30 10.08
C GLN A 30 5.91 -8.85 11.43
N VAL A 31 4.59 -8.84 11.58
CA VAL A 31 3.92 -8.51 12.83
C VAL A 31 4.21 -9.62 13.84
N VAL A 32 4.97 -9.30 14.89
CA VAL A 32 5.23 -10.23 15.99
C VAL A 32 3.99 -10.27 16.88
N LEU A 33 3.32 -11.42 16.89
CA LEU A 33 2.12 -11.64 17.70
C LEU A 33 2.44 -11.74 19.21
N PRO A 34 1.65 -11.10 20.10
CA PRO A 34 1.86 -11.20 21.53
C PRO A 34 1.42 -12.55 22.07
N THR A 35 1.99 -12.94 23.21
CA THR A 35 1.39 -13.97 24.07
C THR A 35 0.21 -13.37 24.82
N CYS A 36 -0.96 -14.00 24.71
CA CYS A 36 -2.19 -13.52 25.32
C CYS A 36 -2.56 -14.30 26.58
N GLN A 37 -3.37 -13.68 27.45
CA GLN A 37 -4.00 -14.37 28.58
C GLN A 37 -4.97 -15.45 28.08
N ALA A 38 -5.35 -16.37 28.94
CA ALA A 38 -6.40 -17.34 28.63
C ALA A 38 -7.67 -16.62 28.14
N ASP A 39 -8.36 -17.22 27.17
CA ASP A 39 -9.59 -16.71 26.52
C ASP A 39 -9.42 -15.45 25.63
N TYR A 40 -8.17 -15.03 25.37
CA TYR A 40 -7.84 -14.03 24.35
C TYR A 40 -7.19 -14.69 23.13
N LEU A 41 -7.52 -14.19 21.95
CA LEU A 41 -6.91 -14.56 20.67
C LEU A 41 -5.78 -13.58 20.34
N SER A 42 -4.63 -14.10 19.92
CA SER A 42 -3.55 -13.28 19.38
C SER A 42 -3.81 -12.97 17.90
N MET A 43 -4.13 -11.72 17.60
CA MET A 43 -4.56 -11.26 16.28
C MET A 43 -3.79 -10.01 15.87
N ALA A 44 -3.73 -9.72 14.58
CA ALA A 44 -3.28 -8.43 14.09
C ALA A 44 -4.46 -7.48 13.93
N ARG A 45 -4.22 -6.20 14.22
CA ARG A 45 -5.08 -5.08 13.85
C ARG A 45 -4.44 -4.37 12.67
N LEU A 46 -5.17 -4.38 11.56
CA LEU A 46 -4.87 -3.62 10.36
C LEU A 46 -5.65 -2.32 10.37
N GLU A 47 -4.98 -1.21 10.07
CA GLU A 47 -5.61 0.04 9.68
C GLU A 47 -5.18 0.40 8.27
N LEU A 48 -6.16 0.62 7.38
CA LEU A 48 -5.93 1.16 6.05
C LEU A 48 -6.55 2.56 5.96
N TYR A 49 -5.73 3.54 5.58
CA TYR A 49 -6.15 4.92 5.43
C TYR A 49 -6.23 5.25 3.94
N PHE A 50 -7.44 5.57 3.50
CA PHE A 50 -7.79 5.85 2.12
C PHE A 50 -8.00 7.36 1.97
N GLY A 51 -7.17 8.00 1.14
CA GLY A 51 -7.47 9.35 0.65
C GLY A 51 -8.75 9.33 -0.17
N THR A 52 -9.60 10.33 0.01
CA THR A 52 -10.91 10.43 -0.66
C THR A 52 -10.95 11.57 -1.66
N GLU A 53 -9.87 12.31 -1.88
CA GLU A 53 -9.76 13.31 -2.94
C GLU A 53 -8.99 12.71 -4.13
N ARG A 54 -9.59 12.70 -5.32
CA ARG A 54 -8.94 12.26 -6.55
C ARG A 54 -7.91 13.29 -7.02
N PRO A 55 -6.98 12.93 -7.93
CA PRO A 55 -6.01 13.88 -8.49
C PRO A 55 -6.63 15.10 -9.18
N ASP A 56 -7.87 14.98 -9.69
CA ASP A 56 -8.64 16.07 -10.29
C ASP A 56 -9.39 16.94 -9.26
N GLY A 57 -9.30 16.61 -7.97
CA GLY A 57 -9.95 17.29 -6.85
C GLY A 57 -11.39 16.83 -6.58
N SER A 58 -11.93 15.89 -7.36
CA SER A 58 -13.27 15.34 -7.09
C SER A 58 -13.24 14.36 -5.91
N PRO A 59 -14.25 14.35 -5.02
CA PRO A 59 -14.28 13.43 -3.90
C PRO A 59 -14.78 12.04 -4.33
N VAL A 60 -14.24 10.98 -3.73
CA VAL A 60 -14.86 9.65 -3.73
C VAL A 60 -16.17 9.78 -2.97
N THR A 61 -17.29 9.48 -3.63
CA THR A 61 -18.62 9.61 -3.04
C THR A 61 -18.92 8.46 -2.08
N ASP A 62 -19.86 8.66 -1.15
CA ASP A 62 -20.30 7.60 -0.24
C ASP A 62 -20.80 6.35 -0.97
N ALA A 63 -21.48 6.54 -2.11
CA ALA A 63 -21.97 5.43 -2.93
C ALA A 63 -20.82 4.63 -3.56
N GLU A 64 -19.80 5.31 -4.08
CA GLU A 64 -18.61 4.66 -4.63
C GLU A 64 -17.79 3.95 -3.54
N TRP A 65 -17.67 4.57 -2.36
CA TRP A 65 -17.01 3.98 -1.21
C TRP A 65 -17.72 2.71 -0.75
N ASN A 66 -19.04 2.75 -0.58
CA ASN A 66 -19.83 1.58 -0.20
C ASN A 66 -19.74 0.47 -1.25
N GLY A 67 -19.81 0.81 -2.55
CA GLY A 67 -19.60 -0.17 -3.61
C GLY A 67 -18.20 -0.80 -3.58
N PHE A 68 -17.17 -0.02 -3.25
CA PHE A 68 -15.83 -0.56 -3.04
C PHE A 68 -15.76 -1.53 -1.85
N LEU A 69 -16.42 -1.22 -0.73
CA LEU A 69 -16.50 -2.13 0.40
C LEU A 69 -17.16 -3.46 0.02
N ASP A 70 -18.32 -3.39 -0.65
CA ASP A 70 -19.12 -4.57 -1.01
C ASP A 70 -18.42 -5.46 -2.03
N GLU A 71 -17.72 -4.87 -3.00
CA GLU A 71 -17.08 -5.60 -4.09
C GLU A 71 -15.66 -6.07 -3.74
N GLU A 72 -14.90 -5.26 -2.99
CA GLU A 72 -13.48 -5.51 -2.80
C GLU A 72 -13.09 -5.86 -1.36
N VAL A 73 -13.77 -5.33 -0.35
CA VAL A 73 -13.32 -5.48 1.03
C VAL A 73 -14.05 -6.61 1.74
N THR A 74 -15.38 -6.52 1.84
CA THR A 74 -16.21 -7.47 2.58
C THR A 74 -16.05 -8.92 2.10
N PRO A 75 -15.95 -9.22 0.78
CA PRO A 75 -15.71 -10.60 0.33
C PRO A 75 -14.35 -11.17 0.76
N ARG A 76 -13.36 -10.31 1.00
CA ARG A 76 -12.01 -10.71 1.45
C ARG A 76 -11.91 -10.82 2.98
N PHE A 77 -12.70 -10.03 3.71
CA PHE A 77 -12.75 -9.97 5.17
C PHE A 77 -14.19 -10.14 5.70
N PRO A 78 -14.79 -11.33 5.53
CA PRO A 78 -16.19 -11.58 5.88
C PRO A 78 -16.47 -11.60 7.38
N ASP A 79 -15.43 -11.80 8.20
CA ASP A 79 -15.55 -11.91 9.66
C ASP A 79 -15.86 -10.56 10.34
N GLY A 80 -15.65 -9.45 9.62
CA GLY A 80 -16.02 -8.12 10.07
C GLY A 80 -14.94 -7.07 9.87
N LEU A 81 -15.38 -5.82 9.85
CA LEU A 81 -14.56 -4.63 9.71
C LEU A 81 -15.28 -3.43 10.34
N THR A 82 -14.53 -2.38 10.64
CA THR A 82 -15.07 -1.09 11.08
C THR A 82 -14.59 -0.01 10.12
N VAL A 83 -15.50 0.86 9.70
CA VAL A 83 -15.19 2.06 8.91
C VAL A 83 -15.27 3.27 9.82
N LEU A 84 -14.24 4.12 9.78
CA LEU A 84 -14.19 5.40 10.46
C LEU A 84 -13.95 6.50 9.42
N THR A 85 -14.43 7.71 9.71
CA THR A 85 -14.08 8.91 8.93
C THR A 85 -13.00 9.68 9.68
N GLY A 86 -11.92 10.03 8.98
CA GLY A 86 -10.83 10.86 9.47
C GLY A 86 -10.72 12.16 8.68
N ASN A 87 -10.18 13.20 9.32
CA ASN A 87 -9.76 14.42 8.64
C ASN A 87 -8.24 14.57 8.85
N GLY A 88 -7.49 14.28 7.79
CA GLY A 88 -6.04 14.31 7.79
C GLY A 88 -5.49 15.68 7.40
N GLN A 89 -4.25 15.93 7.81
CA GLN A 89 -3.45 17.04 7.30
C GLN A 89 -2.05 16.52 7.03
N TRP A 90 -1.60 16.57 5.78
CA TRP A 90 -0.26 16.10 5.41
C TRP A 90 0.50 17.12 4.59
N ARG A 91 1.82 17.05 4.71
CA ARG A 91 2.72 17.84 3.90
C ARG A 91 2.99 17.11 2.60
N ASN A 92 2.55 17.67 1.48
CA ASN A 92 2.87 17.12 0.16
C ASN A 92 4.35 17.33 -0.21
N SER A 93 4.79 16.76 -1.33
CA SER A 93 6.18 16.87 -1.82
C SER A 93 6.66 18.31 -2.07
N LYS A 94 5.74 19.27 -2.22
CA LYS A 94 6.02 20.70 -2.38
C LYS A 94 6.08 21.46 -1.04
N GLY A 95 5.95 20.78 0.09
CA GLY A 95 5.98 21.38 1.42
C GLY A 95 4.65 21.99 1.89
N VAL A 96 3.58 21.87 1.10
CA VAL A 96 2.26 22.46 1.39
C VAL A 96 1.45 21.49 2.25
N ILE A 97 0.84 22.00 3.32
CA ILE A 97 -0.13 21.22 4.10
C ILE A 97 -1.44 21.15 3.33
N THR A 98 -1.81 19.95 2.93
CA THR A 98 -3.10 19.63 2.32
C THR A 98 -3.99 19.05 3.41
N LYS A 99 -5.25 19.48 3.45
CA LYS A 99 -6.27 18.92 4.32
C LYS A 99 -7.10 17.99 3.46
N GLU A 100 -7.31 16.77 3.90
CA GLU A 100 -8.07 15.80 3.12
C GLU A 100 -8.88 14.90 4.04
N THR A 101 -10.07 14.57 3.59
CA THR A 101 -10.92 13.56 4.23
C THR A 101 -10.36 12.17 3.96
N SER A 102 -10.32 11.31 4.97
CA SER A 102 -9.91 9.93 4.83
C SER A 102 -11.02 8.99 5.27
N ALA A 103 -11.21 7.90 4.53
CA ALA A 103 -11.87 6.72 5.06
C ALA A 103 -10.82 5.84 5.72
N VAL A 104 -11.09 5.34 6.92
CA VAL A 104 -10.18 4.48 7.67
C VAL A 104 -10.88 3.15 7.92
N LEU A 105 -10.26 2.08 7.43
CA LEU A 105 -10.74 0.72 7.63
C LEU A 105 -9.93 0.07 8.74
N VAL A 106 -10.62 -0.46 9.75
CA VAL A 106 -10.02 -1.23 10.85
C VAL A 106 -10.47 -2.68 10.73
N ILE A 107 -9.51 -3.61 10.63
CA ILE A 107 -9.76 -5.05 10.55
C ILE A 107 -8.93 -5.77 11.62
N LEU A 108 -9.57 -6.69 12.34
CA LEU A 108 -8.89 -7.67 13.19
C LEU A 108 -8.80 -8.98 12.41
N TYR A 109 -7.60 -9.53 12.24
CA TYR A 109 -7.38 -10.73 11.43
C TYR A 109 -6.27 -11.62 12.00
N VAL A 110 -6.24 -12.87 11.57
CA VAL A 110 -5.14 -13.80 11.85
C VAL A 110 -4.08 -13.66 10.75
N PRO A 111 -2.83 -13.26 11.07
CA PRO A 111 -1.76 -13.12 10.09
C PRO A 111 -1.45 -14.43 9.35
N SER A 112 -1.38 -14.35 8.03
CA SER A 112 -1.02 -15.42 7.10
C SER A 112 -0.65 -14.83 5.74
N ASP A 113 0.00 -15.62 4.88
CA ASP A 113 0.31 -15.20 3.50
C ASP A 113 -0.97 -14.88 2.69
N ASP A 114 -2.07 -15.59 2.97
CA ASP A 114 -3.38 -15.34 2.37
C ASP A 114 -3.97 -13.99 2.83
N SER A 115 -3.93 -13.68 4.13
CA SER A 115 -4.37 -12.39 4.63
C SER A 115 -3.52 -11.25 4.05
N GLU A 116 -2.20 -11.41 3.95
CA GLU A 116 -1.33 -10.42 3.32
C GLU A 116 -1.70 -10.18 1.85
N THR A 117 -1.95 -11.26 1.10
CA THR A 117 -2.39 -11.18 -0.30
C THR A 117 -3.73 -10.44 -0.41
N LYS A 118 -4.68 -10.70 0.48
CA LYS A 118 -5.98 -10.02 0.52
C LYS A 118 -5.83 -8.52 0.83
N ILE A 119 -4.98 -8.16 1.80
CA ILE A 119 -4.72 -6.77 2.17
C ILE A 119 -4.14 -5.99 0.99
N GLU A 120 -3.11 -6.54 0.34
CA GLU A 120 -2.48 -5.87 -0.79
C GLU A 120 -3.38 -5.83 -2.03
N ALA A 121 -4.28 -6.80 -2.20
CA ALA A 121 -5.33 -6.76 -3.22
C ALA A 121 -6.31 -5.60 -2.98
N VAL A 122 -6.78 -5.39 -1.75
CA VAL A 122 -7.64 -4.25 -1.39
C VAL A 122 -6.95 -2.92 -1.70
N ARG A 123 -5.70 -2.76 -1.25
CA ARG A 123 -4.93 -1.52 -1.48
C ARG A 123 -4.71 -1.27 -2.97
N SER A 124 -4.40 -2.31 -3.74
CA SER A 124 -4.19 -2.21 -5.19
C SER A 124 -5.48 -1.90 -5.94
N ALA A 125 -6.59 -2.52 -5.55
CA ALA A 125 -7.90 -2.27 -6.13
C ALA A 125 -8.33 -0.81 -5.92
N TYR A 126 -8.16 -0.27 -4.70
CA TYR A 126 -8.49 1.13 -4.42
C TYR A 126 -7.67 2.11 -5.25
N LYS A 127 -6.33 1.93 -5.27
CA LYS A 127 -5.43 2.77 -6.06
C LYS A 127 -5.81 2.79 -7.54
N LYS A 128 -6.14 1.62 -8.09
CA LYS A 128 -6.55 1.49 -9.49
C LYS A 128 -7.93 2.10 -9.75
N ARG A 129 -8.88 1.96 -8.82
CA ARG A 129 -10.27 2.38 -9.01
C ARG A 129 -10.46 3.89 -8.87
N PHE A 130 -9.65 4.54 -8.03
CA PHE A 130 -9.81 5.97 -7.68
C PHE A 130 -8.55 6.81 -7.98
N ASP A 131 -7.62 6.27 -8.78
CA ASP A 131 -6.38 6.93 -9.20
C ASP A 131 -5.53 7.48 -8.03
N GLN A 132 -5.45 6.70 -6.95
CA GLN A 132 -4.73 7.09 -5.74
C GLN A 132 -3.27 6.65 -5.80
N GLU A 133 -2.36 7.53 -5.35
CA GLU A 133 -0.93 7.22 -5.29
C GLU A 133 -0.64 6.13 -4.25
N SER A 134 -1.35 6.16 -3.12
CA SER A 134 -1.11 5.25 -2.01
C SER A 134 -2.36 5.01 -1.15
N VAL A 135 -2.33 3.90 -0.42
CA VAL A 135 -3.21 3.64 0.73
C VAL A 135 -2.27 3.36 1.88
N MET A 136 -2.28 4.17 2.92
CA MET A 136 -1.38 3.96 4.06
C MET A 136 -1.87 2.75 4.86
N ARG A 137 -0.91 1.92 5.30
CA ARG A 137 -1.16 0.72 6.09
C ARG A 137 -0.44 0.85 7.42
N VAL A 138 -1.14 0.52 8.50
CA VAL A 138 -0.57 0.40 9.85
C VAL A 138 -0.95 -0.97 10.39
N ASP A 139 0.04 -1.72 10.86
CA ASP A 139 -0.15 -3.01 11.49
C ASP A 139 0.24 -2.95 12.97
N SER A 140 -0.55 -3.60 13.80
CA SER A 140 -0.22 -3.83 15.21
C SER A 140 -0.69 -5.21 15.64
N ALA A 141 -0.02 -5.78 16.64
CA ALA A 141 -0.36 -7.07 17.20
C ALA A 141 -1.11 -6.89 18.52
N ASN A 142 -2.25 -7.57 18.69
CA ASN A 142 -3.16 -7.33 19.79
C ASN A 142 -3.72 -8.64 20.36
N CYS A 143 -4.01 -8.64 21.66
CA CYS A 143 -4.85 -9.65 22.27
C CYS A 143 -6.31 -9.21 22.18
N VAL A 144 -7.15 -10.02 21.56
CA VAL A 144 -8.56 -9.72 21.26
C VAL A 144 -9.46 -10.74 21.96
N SER A 145 -10.57 -10.29 22.52
CA SER A 145 -11.63 -11.15 23.09
C SER A 145 -12.98 -10.62 22.60
N PHE A 146 -13.97 -11.49 22.43
CA PHE A 146 -15.29 -11.20 21.86
C PHE A 146 -16.40 -11.54 22.85
#